data_AF-A0A432QMH5-F1
#
_entry.id   AF-A0A432QMH5-F1
#
_cell.length_a   1.000
_cell.length_b   1.000
_cell.length_c   1.000
_cell.angle_alpha   90.00
_cell.angle_beta   90.00
_cell.angle_gamma   90.00
#
_symmetry.space_group_name_H-M   'P 1'
#
loop_
_entity.id
_entity.type
_entity.pdbx_description
1 polymer ?
#
loop_
_entity_poly.entity_id
_entity_poly.type
_entity_poly.pdbx_seq_one_letter_code
_entity_poly.pdbx_strand_id
1 'polypeptide(L)'
;NHDADKGTDLLLESWGTYTVNPRTLQTSVDWIFAGGDDVLGPQTAAKAVYQGKVAAESMLCYMEGRDLEEGRDLTCYMVDW
;
A
#
# COMPACT_ATOMS: atom_id res chain seq x y z
N ASN A 1 -5.22 -11.74 -12.53
CA ASN A 1 -3.98 -12.53 -12.60
C ASN A 1 -2.84 -11.54 -12.46
N HIS A 2 -2.21 -11.49 -11.31
CA HIS A 2 -1.10 -10.56 -11.06
C HIS A 2 0.15 -11.23 -11.64
N ASP A 3 0.65 -10.70 -12.75
CA ASP A 3 1.91 -11.17 -13.34
C ASP A 3 3.10 -10.35 -12.82
N ALA A 4 2.83 -9.22 -12.17
CA ALA A 4 3.82 -8.25 -11.69
C ALA A 4 4.61 -8.71 -10.47
N ASP A 5 4.09 -9.69 -9.73
CA ASP A 5 4.59 -10.20 -8.45
C ASP A 5 5.25 -11.59 -8.53
N LYS A 6 5.32 -12.18 -9.72
CA LYS A 6 5.91 -13.52 -9.89
C LYS A 6 7.35 -13.58 -9.36
N GLY A 7 7.59 -14.54 -8.46
CA GLY A 7 8.91 -14.78 -7.86
C GLY A 7 9.18 -13.98 -6.59
N THR A 8 8.15 -13.35 -6.02
CA THR A 8 8.23 -12.65 -4.74
C THR A 8 7.32 -13.30 -3.70
N ASP A 9 7.74 -13.33 -2.44
CA ASP A 9 6.97 -13.91 -1.33
C ASP A 9 5.99 -12.86 -0.77
N LEU A 10 5.06 -12.42 -1.62
CA LEU A 10 3.99 -11.50 -1.21
C LEU A 10 2.93 -12.22 -0.39
N LEU A 11 2.59 -11.65 0.76
CA LEU A 11 1.46 -12.08 1.56
C LEU A 11 0.16 -11.54 0.95
N LEU A 12 -0.83 -12.40 0.87
CA LEU A 12 -2.17 -12.08 0.39
C LEU A 12 -3.19 -12.24 1.50
N GLU A 13 -4.19 -11.37 1.49
CA GLU A 13 -5.41 -11.52 2.27
C GLU A 13 -6.29 -12.64 1.67
N SER A 14 -7.28 -13.11 2.43
CA SER A 14 -8.14 -14.25 2.05
C SER A 14 -8.93 -14.06 0.74
N TRP A 15 -9.19 -12.82 0.33
CA TRP A 15 -9.81 -12.45 -0.95
C TRP A 15 -8.83 -12.25 -2.13
N GLY A 16 -7.52 -12.42 -1.92
CA GLY A 16 -6.50 -12.30 -2.97
C GLY A 16 -5.91 -10.91 -3.23
N THR A 17 -6.19 -9.89 -2.42
CA THR A 17 -5.42 -8.62 -2.45
C THR A 17 -4.14 -8.74 -1.62
N TYR A 18 -3.22 -7.80 -1.78
CA TYR A 18 -1.99 -7.78 -1.00
C TYR A 18 -2.23 -7.35 0.46
N THR A 19 -1.64 -8.09 1.38
CA THR A 19 -1.48 -7.63 2.77
C THR A 19 -0.46 -6.50 2.79
N VAL A 20 -0.84 -5.38 3.40
CA VAL A 20 0.02 -4.19 3.49
C VAL A 20 0.01 -3.59 4.89
N ASN A 21 1.07 -2.84 5.22
CA ASN A 21 1.03 -1.90 6.33
C ASN A 21 -0.04 -0.82 6.03
N PRO A 22 -1.05 -0.63 6.89
CA PRO A 22 -2.18 0.25 6.59
C PRO A 22 -1.84 1.75 6.63
N ARG A 23 -0.65 2.13 7.09
CA ARG A 23 -0.16 3.52 7.13
C ARG A 23 0.74 3.85 5.93
N THR A 24 1.53 2.88 5.49
CA THR A 24 2.60 3.10 4.49
C THR A 24 2.32 2.38 3.18
N LEU A 25 1.36 1.46 3.14
CA LEU A 25 1.03 0.63 2.00
C LEU A 25 2.19 -0.26 1.50
N GLN A 26 3.20 -0.46 2.34
CA GLN A 26 4.28 -1.41 2.10
C GLN A 26 3.76 -2.84 2.27
N THR A 27 4.13 -3.72 1.35
CA THR A 27 3.77 -5.15 1.41
C THR A 27 4.71 -5.92 2.35
N SER A 28 4.65 -7.25 2.35
CA SER A 28 5.64 -8.11 3.02
C SER A 28 7.04 -8.08 2.37
N VAL A 29 7.16 -7.49 1.19
CA VAL A 29 8.43 -7.30 0.49
C VAL A 29 8.78 -5.82 0.53
N ASP A 30 9.90 -5.48 1.19
CA ASP A 30 10.23 -4.10 1.56
C ASP A 30 10.21 -3.08 0.41
N TRP A 31 10.59 -3.51 -0.80
CA TRP A 31 10.66 -2.65 -1.98
C TRP A 31 9.37 -2.66 -2.83
N ILE A 32 8.31 -3.36 -2.39
CA ILE A 32 7.02 -3.45 -3.08
C ILE A 32 5.93 -2.79 -2.21
N PHE A 33 5.15 -1.93 -2.86
CA PHE A 33 4.03 -1.20 -2.26
C PHE A 33 2.78 -1.39 -3.13
N ALA A 34 1.61 -1.46 -2.50
CA ALA A 34 0.34 -1.68 -3.18
C ALA A 34 -0.71 -0.68 -2.69
N GLY A 35 -1.56 -0.17 -3.57
CA GLY A 35 -2.64 0.77 -3.24
C GLY A 35 -3.82 0.60 -4.18
N GLY A 36 -4.97 1.17 -3.81
CA GLY A 36 -6.21 1.05 -4.58
C GLY A 36 -6.87 -0.32 -4.42
N ASP A 37 -7.44 -0.82 -5.51
CA ASP A 37 -8.20 -2.07 -5.50
C ASP A 37 -7.33 -3.31 -5.18
N ASP A 38 -6.02 -3.21 -5.40
CA ASP A 38 -5.02 -4.23 -5.05
C ASP A 38 -4.81 -4.40 -3.54
N VAL A 39 -5.45 -3.58 -2.71
CA VAL A 39 -5.35 -3.63 -1.23
C VAL A 39 -6.70 -3.89 -0.59
N LEU A 40 -7.72 -3.07 -0.90
CA LEU A 40 -9.04 -3.15 -0.26
C LEU A 40 -10.18 -3.55 -1.23
N GLY A 41 -9.86 -4.10 -2.39
CA GLY A 41 -10.86 -4.39 -3.41
C GLY A 41 -11.56 -3.11 -3.88
N PRO A 42 -12.73 -3.20 -4.54
CA PRO A 42 -13.37 -2.04 -5.16
C PRO A 42 -13.67 -0.91 -4.16
N GLN A 43 -12.92 0.20 -4.25
CA GLN A 43 -13.12 1.41 -3.45
C GLN A 43 -13.64 2.58 -4.30
N THR A 44 -13.92 3.72 -3.66
CA THR A 44 -14.18 4.95 -4.40
C THR A 44 -12.91 5.43 -5.10
N ALA A 45 -13.05 6.06 -6.27
CA ALA A 45 -11.91 6.60 -7.00
C ALA A 45 -11.07 7.58 -6.16
N ALA A 46 -11.72 8.38 -5.30
CA ALA A 46 -11.04 9.28 -4.37
C ALA A 46 -10.13 8.53 -3.38
N LYS A 47 -10.59 7.41 -2.81
CA LYS A 47 -9.78 6.57 -1.92
C LYS A 47 -8.62 5.91 -2.67
N ALA A 48 -8.85 5.42 -3.89
CA ALA A 48 -7.78 4.85 -4.72
C ALA A 48 -6.68 5.87 -5.04
N VAL A 49 -7.05 7.12 -5.39
CA VAL A 49 -6.09 8.21 -5.63
C VAL A 49 -5.32 8.56 -4.35
N TYR A 50 -6.01 8.63 -3.21
CA TYR A 50 -5.36 8.88 -1.92
C TYR A 50 -4.34 7.78 -1.57
N GLN A 51 -4.71 6.51 -1.69
CA GLN A 51 -3.79 5.40 -1.47
C GLN A 51 -2.61 5.42 -2.45
N GLY A 52 -2.83 5.74 -3.73
CA GLY A 52 -1.75 5.91 -4.70
C GLY A 52 -0.74 6.98 -4.26
N LYS A 53 -1.22 8.10 -3.71
CA LYS A 53 -0.35 9.15 -3.16
C LYS A 53 0.46 8.66 -1.96
N VAL A 54 -0.17 7.98 -1.00
CA VAL A 54 0.50 7.44 0.19
C VAL A 54 1.56 6.39 -0.20
N ALA A 55 1.25 5.50 -1.14
CA ALA A 55 2.21 4.52 -1.64
C ALA A 55 3.42 5.21 -2.29
N ALA A 56 3.20 6.22 -3.13
CA ALA A 56 4.28 6.97 -3.78
C ALA A 56 5.18 7.71 -2.76
N GLU A 57 4.60 8.34 -1.73
CA GLU A 57 5.38 8.96 -0.65
C GLU A 57 6.21 7.93 0.12
N SER A 58 5.67 6.73 0.35
CA SER A 58 6.38 5.64 1.03
C SER A 58 7.53 5.08 0.20
N MET A 59 7.33 4.93 -1.11
CA MET A 59 8.39 4.57 -2.04
C MET A 59 9.53 5.60 -1.99
N LEU A 60 9.20 6.90 -1.94
CA LEU A 60 10.20 7.96 -1.82
C LEU A 60 10.98 7.85 -0.50
N CYS A 61 10.29 7.72 0.64
CA CYS A 61 10.96 7.52 1.93
C CYS A 61 11.88 6.29 1.92
N TYR A 62 11.42 5.18 1.34
CA TYR A 62 12.22 3.96 1.21
C TYR A 62 13.49 4.18 0.37
N MET A 63 13.36 4.83 -0.78
CA MET A 63 14.50 5.17 -1.66
C MET A 63 15.50 6.12 -0.98
N GLU A 64 15.02 7.00 -0.09
CA GLU A 64 15.83 7.95 0.67
C GLU A 64 16.38 7.37 1.99
N GLY A 65 16.00 6.14 2.38
CA GLY A 65 16.37 5.53 3.65
C GLY A 65 15.77 6.22 4.87
N ARG A 66 14.62 6.90 4.69
CA ARG A 66 13.87 7.59 5.75
C ARG A 66 12.88 6.65 6.40
N ASP A 67 12.42 7.01 7.59
CA ASP A 67 11.33 6.30 8.25
C ASP A 67 10.04 6.45 7.44
N LEU A 68 9.39 5.31 7.13
CA LEU A 68 8.15 5.28 6.37
C LEU A 68 6.95 5.70 7.23
N GLU A 69 7.01 5.64 8.56
CA GLU A 69 5.89 5.99 9.44
C GLU A 69 5.97 7.41 10.00
N GLU A 70 7.04 8.15 9.69
CA GLU A 70 7.25 9.52 10.17
C GLU A 70 6.04 10.41 9.83
N GLY A 71 5.36 10.92 10.87
CA GLY A 71 4.19 11.80 10.73
C GLY A 71 2.89 11.11 10.29
N ARG A 72 2.80 9.77 10.35
CA ARG A 72 1.62 9.00 9.90
C ARG A 72 0.81 8.41 11.06
N ASP A 73 0.13 9.27 11.80
CA ASP A 73 -0.68 8.87 12.97
C ASP A 73 -2.00 8.17 12.63
N LEU A 74 -2.47 8.24 11.38
CA LEU A 74 -3.69 7.57 10.91
C LEU A 74 -3.40 6.52 9.83
N THR A 75 -4.28 5.51 9.74
CA THR A 75 -4.25 4.56 8.62
C THR A 75 -4.85 5.20 7.39
N CYS A 76 -4.44 4.75 6.21
CA CYS A 76 -5.01 5.22 4.95
C CYS A 76 -6.47 4.78 4.73
N TYR A 77 -7.01 3.95 5.62
CA TYR A 77 -8.40 3.46 5.59
C TYR A 77 -9.37 4.35 6.37
N MET A 78 -8.85 5.12 7.33
CA MET A 78 -9.64 5.92 8.28
C MET A 78 -9.93 7.36 7.78
N VAL A 79 -9.77 7.61 6.48
CA VAL A 79 -10.10 8.91 5.89
C VAL A 79 -11.54 8.87 5.36
N ASP A 80 -12.45 9.40 6.17
CA ASP A 80 -13.83 9.66 5.77
C ASP A 80 -13.87 10.99 4.97
N TRP A 81 -14.46 10.94 3.78
CA TRP A 81 -14.62 12.08 2.88
C TRP A 81 -16.08 12.54 2.84
#